data_AF-A0A673FHS9-F1
#
_entry.id   AF-A0A673FHS9-F1
#
_cell.length_a   1.000
_cell.length_b   1.000
_cell.length_c   1.000
_cell.angle_alpha   90.00
_cell.angle_beta   90.00
_cell.angle_gamma   90.00
#
_symmetry.space_group_name_H-M   'P 1'
#
loop_
_entity.id
_entity.type
_entity.pdbx_description
1 polymer ?
#
loop_
_entity_poly.entity_id
_entity_poly.type
_entity_poly.pdbx_seq_one_letter_code
_entity_poly.pdbx_strand_id
1 'polypeptide(L)'
;PSSGHFLSLKTVGALDLGGASTQITFETPETVENELNSMTMRLYGQEYSLYTHSYLCYGKEEALRQILAYLVESQGNTSKVYHPCYPSDFTDVFKLEQVFDSPCTVSKRPKPYNPHSWIRVQGTGDYQSCLGNTSNIFSFQFCPFSQCSFNGVFQPNISGGFMAFSAYFFTHSYLQQSTGINIRTSAQLEEATKAVCNMTIEEMTKKAPDLKKYLKDYCAVAVYIQVLMLRGYNFDESSFQNVAFQKKAGEASVGWALGYILSVSSLLPDEPAGIRKGLCPAAWIGLLILLTILLIATFCYMALVIRRKRSDEVVS
;
A
#
# COMPACT_ATOMS: atom_id res chain seq x y z
N PRO A 1 11.32 37.17 15.47
CA PRO A 1 11.77 36.17 14.47
C PRO A 1 12.04 34.84 15.15
N SER A 2 10.97 34.12 15.47
CA SER A 2 11.01 32.80 16.12
C SER A 2 11.43 31.76 15.09
N SER A 3 12.64 31.25 15.26
CA SER A 3 13.18 30.06 14.62
C SER A 3 12.19 28.91 14.83
N GLY A 4 11.40 28.62 13.80
CA GLY A 4 10.49 27.49 13.78
C GLY A 4 11.31 26.21 13.77
N HIS A 5 11.41 25.56 14.92
CA HIS A 5 11.66 24.13 15.01
C HIS A 5 10.59 23.45 14.14
N PHE A 6 10.95 23.04 12.91
CA PHE A 6 10.21 21.98 12.23
C PHE A 6 10.41 20.74 13.10
N LEU A 7 9.49 20.51 14.04
CA LEU A 7 9.31 19.19 14.63
C LEU A 7 9.16 18.24 13.44
N SER A 8 10.09 17.29 13.31
CA SER A 8 9.93 16.16 12.38
C SER A 8 8.59 15.51 12.70
N LEU A 9 7.57 15.82 11.88
CA LEU A 9 6.31 15.14 11.92
C LEU A 9 6.60 13.72 11.45
N LYS A 10 6.46 12.75 12.36
CA LYS A 10 6.63 11.34 12.04
C LYS A 10 5.72 10.99 10.87
N THR A 11 6.28 10.34 9.85
CA THR A 11 5.49 9.77 8.77
C THR A 11 4.57 8.66 9.31
N VAL A 12 3.54 8.34 8.55
CA VAL A 12 2.68 7.19 8.82
C VAL A 12 2.89 6.17 7.70
N GLY A 13 3.03 4.90 8.07
CA GLY A 13 3.01 3.80 7.13
C GLY A 13 1.64 3.66 6.48
N ALA A 14 1.60 3.04 5.30
CA ALA A 14 0.40 2.82 4.51
C ALA A 14 0.19 1.31 4.30
N LEU A 15 -1.03 0.85 4.62
CA LEU A 15 -1.51 -0.50 4.31
C LEU A 15 -2.72 -0.38 3.38
N ASP A 16 -2.56 -0.81 2.14
CA ASP A 16 -3.64 -0.83 1.14
C ASP A 16 -4.04 -2.29 0.87
N LEU A 17 -5.35 -2.57 0.93
CA LEU A 17 -5.91 -3.86 0.52
C LEU A 17 -6.91 -3.62 -0.60
N GLY A 18 -6.44 -3.80 -1.83
CA GLY A 18 -7.23 -3.75 -3.06
C GLY A 18 -7.90 -5.09 -3.37
N GLY A 19 -8.46 -5.19 -4.58
CA GLY A 19 -9.08 -6.43 -5.07
C GLY A 19 -8.08 -7.52 -5.46
N ALA A 20 -6.99 -7.14 -6.15
CA ALA A 20 -6.01 -8.08 -6.72
C ALA A 20 -4.64 -8.09 -6.03
N SER A 21 -4.32 -7.05 -5.27
CA SER A 21 -3.06 -6.92 -4.54
C SER A 21 -3.26 -6.25 -3.18
N THR A 22 -2.26 -6.39 -2.31
CA THR A 22 -2.11 -5.60 -1.09
C THR A 22 -0.72 -4.97 -1.05
N GLN A 23 -0.62 -3.77 -0.47
CA GLN A 23 0.61 -3.01 -0.35
C GLN A 23 0.90 -2.68 1.12
N ILE A 24 2.18 -2.70 1.45
CA ILE A 24 2.72 -2.15 2.69
C ILE A 24 3.85 -1.19 2.33
N THR A 25 3.84 0.00 2.92
CA THR A 25 4.89 1.01 2.73
C THR A 25 5.12 1.78 4.02
N PHE A 26 6.37 1.94 4.44
CA PHE A 26 6.70 2.72 5.64
C PHE A 26 8.15 3.20 5.60
N GLU A 27 8.42 4.29 6.31
CA GLU A 27 9.77 4.78 6.54
C GLU A 27 10.51 3.85 7.50
N THR A 28 11.75 3.48 7.18
CA THR A 28 12.56 2.61 8.02
C THR A 28 14.02 3.10 8.06
N PRO A 29 14.66 3.11 9.25
CA PRO A 29 16.09 3.33 9.36
C PRO A 29 16.91 2.06 9.06
N GLU A 30 16.26 0.90 8.95
CA GLU A 30 16.92 -0.38 8.66
C GLU A 30 17.37 -0.41 7.18
N THR A 31 18.47 -1.11 6.93
CA THR A 31 18.92 -1.34 5.56
C THR A 31 17.97 -2.31 4.87
N VAL A 32 17.40 -1.88 3.74
CA VAL A 32 16.53 -2.74 2.93
C VAL A 32 17.40 -3.69 2.11
N GLU A 33 17.37 -4.98 2.41
CA GLU A 33 18.24 -6.00 1.80
C GLU A 33 17.93 -6.29 0.34
N ASN A 34 16.69 -6.01 -0.09
CA ASN A 34 16.27 -6.14 -1.47
C ASN A 34 16.05 -4.75 -2.08
N GLU A 35 16.92 -4.34 -3.00
CA GLU A 35 16.84 -3.03 -3.67
C GLU A 35 15.48 -2.78 -4.36
N LEU A 36 14.79 -3.84 -4.84
CA LEU A 36 13.46 -3.72 -5.44
C LEU A 36 12.36 -3.28 -4.44
N ASN A 37 12.65 -3.36 -3.14
CA ASN A 37 11.75 -2.95 -2.07
C ASN A 37 12.20 -1.66 -1.38
N SER A 38 13.32 -1.09 -1.83
CA SER A 38 13.88 0.16 -1.30
C SER A 38 13.46 1.34 -2.17
N MET A 39 13.05 2.43 -1.55
CA MET A 39 12.79 3.69 -2.24
C MET A 39 13.30 4.87 -1.40
N THR A 40 14.11 5.72 -2.00
CA THR A 40 14.51 7.00 -1.39
C THR A 40 13.74 8.12 -2.07
N MET A 41 13.16 9.02 -1.27
CA MET A 41 12.43 10.17 -1.78
C MET A 41 12.84 11.43 -1.01
N ARG A 42 12.98 12.56 -1.71
CA ARG A 42 13.22 13.85 -1.09
C ARG A 42 12.00 14.73 -1.21
N LEU A 43 11.44 15.16 -0.08
CA LEU A 43 10.27 16.04 -0.05
C LEU A 43 10.53 17.20 0.93
N TYR A 44 10.29 18.43 0.47
CA TYR A 44 10.38 19.63 1.31
C TYR A 44 11.70 19.78 2.09
N GLY A 45 12.81 19.38 1.48
CA GLY A 45 14.17 19.45 2.01
C GLY A 45 14.57 18.24 2.85
N GLN A 46 13.65 17.30 3.12
CA GLN A 46 13.88 16.09 3.92
C GLN A 46 14.01 14.86 3.03
N GLU A 47 14.94 13.97 3.38
CA GLU A 47 15.13 12.69 2.72
C GLU A 47 14.43 11.58 3.51
N TYR A 48 13.69 10.73 2.81
CA TYR A 48 12.92 9.63 3.37
C TYR A 48 13.40 8.31 2.75
N SER A 49 13.84 7.39 3.59
CA SER A 49 14.15 6.01 3.20
C SER A 49 12.95 5.12 3.50
N LEU A 50 12.34 4.60 2.44
CA LEU A 50 11.10 3.86 2.50
C LEU A 50 11.33 2.40 2.12
N TYR A 51 10.68 1.51 2.85
CA TYR A 51 10.39 0.16 2.38
C TYR A 51 9.01 0.17 1.71
N THR A 52 8.89 -0.48 0.55
CA THR A 52 7.62 -0.70 -0.13
C THR A 52 7.57 -2.08 -0.78
N HIS A 53 6.43 -2.76 -0.65
CA HIS A 53 6.17 -4.00 -1.36
C HIS A 53 4.70 -4.13 -1.75
N SER A 54 4.45 -4.75 -2.91
CA SER A 54 3.12 -5.07 -3.42
C SER A 54 2.99 -6.56 -3.65
N TYR A 55 2.14 -7.21 -2.86
CA TYR A 55 1.84 -8.64 -3.00
C TYR A 55 0.71 -8.82 -4.02
N LEU A 56 1.06 -9.07 -5.28
CA LEU A 56 0.10 -9.47 -6.31
C LEU A 56 -0.54 -10.81 -5.93
N CYS A 57 -1.82 -11.01 -6.27
CA CYS A 57 -2.66 -12.14 -5.87
C CYS A 57 -3.07 -12.17 -4.39
N TYR A 58 -2.58 -11.23 -3.58
CA TYR A 58 -2.96 -11.06 -2.17
C TYR A 58 -3.90 -9.85 -1.99
N GLY A 59 -4.63 -9.45 -3.04
CA GLY A 59 -5.81 -8.60 -2.86
C GLY A 59 -6.98 -9.41 -2.34
N LYS A 60 -7.98 -8.72 -1.77
CA LYS A 60 -9.16 -9.34 -1.15
C LYS A 60 -9.85 -10.37 -2.06
N GLU A 61 -10.12 -10.02 -3.32
CA GLU A 61 -10.84 -10.90 -4.25
C GLU A 61 -9.99 -12.09 -4.70
N GLU A 62 -8.70 -11.87 -4.98
CA GLU A 62 -7.80 -12.95 -5.37
C GLU A 62 -7.46 -13.87 -4.20
N ALA A 63 -7.36 -13.35 -2.98
CA ALA A 63 -7.22 -14.16 -1.77
C ALA A 63 -8.43 -15.06 -1.55
N LEU A 64 -9.65 -14.55 -1.72
CA LEU A 64 -10.88 -15.36 -1.64
C LEU A 64 -10.90 -16.47 -2.70
N ARG A 65 -10.48 -16.18 -3.93
CA ARG A 65 -10.33 -17.19 -4.99
C ARG A 65 -9.28 -18.24 -4.63
N GLN A 66 -8.13 -17.83 -4.08
CA GLN A 66 -7.08 -18.76 -3.65
C GLN A 66 -7.55 -19.67 -2.51
N ILE A 67 -8.30 -19.13 -1.53
CA ILE A 67 -8.89 -19.92 -0.44
C ILE A 67 -9.85 -20.96 -1.01
N LEU A 68 -10.77 -20.57 -1.90
CA LEU A 68 -11.71 -21.50 -2.51
C LEU A 68 -10.99 -22.54 -3.39
N ALA A 69 -10.01 -22.15 -4.18
CA ALA A 69 -9.21 -23.06 -5.00
C ALA A 69 -8.47 -24.09 -4.12
N TYR A 70 -7.88 -23.65 -3.00
CA TYR A 70 -7.24 -24.53 -2.04
C TYR A 70 -8.23 -25.52 -1.42
N LEU A 71 -9.44 -25.07 -1.06
CA LEU A 71 -10.49 -25.93 -0.49
C LEU A 71 -11.00 -26.98 -1.49
N VAL A 72 -11.15 -26.61 -2.77
CA VAL A 72 -11.51 -27.54 -3.85
C VAL A 72 -10.45 -28.63 -3.97
N GLU A 73 -9.17 -28.24 -4.02
CA GLU A 73 -8.02 -29.14 -4.15
C GLU A 73 -7.91 -30.08 -2.93
N SER A 74 -7.95 -29.52 -1.71
CA SER A 74 -7.76 -30.28 -0.47
C SER A 74 -8.91 -31.24 -0.15
N GLN A 75 -10.11 -30.98 -0.66
CA GLN A 75 -11.28 -31.85 -0.53
C GLN A 75 -11.44 -32.82 -1.72
N GLY A 76 -10.38 -33.02 -2.50
CA GLY A 76 -10.32 -34.05 -3.54
C GLY A 76 -11.01 -33.68 -4.86
N ASN A 77 -11.15 -32.39 -5.17
CA ASN A 77 -11.74 -31.88 -6.42
C ASN A 77 -13.17 -32.39 -6.69
N THR A 78 -13.98 -32.52 -5.64
CA THR A 78 -15.36 -33.01 -5.75
C THR A 78 -16.33 -31.89 -6.17
N SER A 79 -17.54 -32.26 -6.60
CA SER A 79 -18.59 -31.30 -6.96
C SER A 79 -19.23 -30.59 -5.75
N LYS A 80 -18.83 -30.94 -4.52
CA LYS A 80 -19.34 -30.36 -3.27
C LYS A 80 -18.16 -29.98 -2.37
N VAL A 81 -18.03 -28.70 -2.05
CA VAL A 81 -16.95 -28.16 -1.23
C VAL A 81 -17.53 -27.54 0.03
N TYR A 82 -16.99 -27.91 1.18
CA TYR A 82 -17.31 -27.25 2.45
C TYR A 82 -16.38 -26.07 2.66
N HIS A 83 -16.94 -24.89 2.90
CA HIS A 83 -16.19 -23.65 3.05
C HIS A 83 -16.27 -23.17 4.50
N PRO A 84 -15.22 -23.38 5.32
CA PRO A 84 -15.27 -23.05 6.74
C PRO A 84 -15.42 -21.55 7.01
N CYS A 85 -14.93 -20.71 6.10
CA CYS A 85 -15.06 -19.27 6.23
C CYS A 85 -16.39 -18.68 5.72
N TYR A 86 -17.23 -19.48 5.05
CA TYR A 86 -18.57 -19.02 4.68
C TYR A 86 -19.51 -19.30 5.85
N PRO A 87 -20.46 -18.39 6.11
CA PRO A 87 -21.37 -18.55 7.23
C PRO A 87 -22.18 -19.83 7.10
N SER A 88 -22.60 -20.40 8.22
CA SER A 88 -23.50 -21.55 8.22
C SER A 88 -24.80 -21.23 7.47
N ASP A 89 -25.41 -22.28 6.91
CA ASP A 89 -26.63 -22.23 6.08
C ASP A 89 -26.49 -21.45 4.76
N PHE A 90 -25.30 -20.92 4.46
CA PHE A 90 -24.99 -20.42 3.13
C PHE A 90 -24.73 -21.59 2.18
N THR A 91 -25.41 -21.60 1.03
CA THR A 91 -25.11 -22.51 -0.07
C THR A 91 -25.23 -21.76 -1.38
N ASP A 92 -24.25 -21.93 -2.25
CA ASP A 92 -24.27 -21.35 -3.60
C ASP A 92 -23.54 -22.27 -4.58
N VAL A 93 -23.69 -21.99 -5.87
CA VAL A 93 -23.04 -22.71 -6.96
C VAL A 93 -22.10 -21.79 -7.72
N PHE A 94 -20.90 -22.27 -7.96
CA PHE A 94 -19.87 -21.54 -8.69
C PHE A 94 -19.44 -22.36 -9.89
N LYS A 95 -19.16 -21.69 -11.00
CA LYS A 95 -18.47 -22.33 -12.11
C LYS A 95 -16.99 -22.43 -11.81
N LEU A 96 -16.33 -23.47 -12.32
CA LEU A 96 -14.88 -23.62 -12.16
C LEU A 96 -14.10 -22.43 -12.75
N GLU A 97 -14.56 -21.83 -13.85
CA GLU A 97 -13.95 -20.62 -14.43
C GLU A 97 -13.88 -19.44 -13.43
N GLN A 98 -14.88 -19.29 -12.56
CA GLN A 98 -14.89 -18.21 -11.56
C GLN A 98 -13.81 -18.38 -10.48
N VAL A 99 -13.33 -19.62 -10.29
CA VAL A 99 -12.34 -19.98 -9.27
C VAL A 99 -10.95 -20.08 -9.88
N PHE A 100 -10.81 -20.65 -11.08
CA PHE A 100 -9.55 -21.12 -11.63
C PHE A 100 -9.06 -20.40 -12.90
N ASP A 101 -9.81 -19.42 -13.43
CA ASP A 101 -9.36 -18.65 -14.60
C ASP A 101 -8.62 -17.35 -14.24
N SER A 102 -8.36 -17.13 -12.94
CA SER A 102 -7.41 -16.10 -12.52
C SER A 102 -5.96 -16.58 -12.69
N PRO A 103 -5.02 -15.71 -13.11
CA PRO A 103 -3.58 -16.01 -13.02
C PRO A 103 -3.12 -16.46 -11.63
N CYS A 104 -3.85 -16.08 -10.58
CA CYS A 104 -3.54 -16.42 -9.19
C CYS A 104 -3.92 -17.86 -8.79
N THR A 105 -4.75 -18.55 -9.59
CA THR A 105 -5.28 -19.89 -9.25
C THR A 105 -5.18 -20.90 -10.39
N VAL A 106 -4.76 -20.47 -11.59
CA VAL A 106 -4.63 -21.31 -12.78
C VAL A 106 -3.78 -22.57 -12.56
N SER A 107 -2.75 -22.49 -11.71
CA SER A 107 -1.87 -23.60 -11.37
C SER A 107 -2.57 -24.71 -10.56
N LYS A 108 -3.68 -24.38 -9.88
CA LYS A 108 -4.48 -25.28 -9.04
C LYS A 108 -5.66 -25.93 -9.78
N ARG A 109 -5.76 -25.76 -11.11
CA ARG A 109 -6.87 -26.32 -11.89
C ARG A 109 -6.99 -27.84 -11.69
N PRO A 110 -8.19 -28.37 -11.41
CA PRO A 110 -8.40 -29.82 -11.37
C PRO A 110 -8.13 -30.45 -12.73
N LYS A 111 -7.71 -31.72 -12.73
CA LYS A 111 -7.47 -32.50 -13.94
C LYS A 111 -8.41 -33.71 -13.97
N PRO A 112 -9.32 -33.84 -14.95
CA PRO A 112 -9.55 -32.94 -16.09
C PRO A 112 -10.22 -31.60 -15.71
N TYR A 113 -9.97 -30.54 -16.48
CA TYR A 113 -10.55 -29.21 -16.28
C TYR A 113 -11.66 -28.93 -17.30
N ASN A 114 -12.85 -28.56 -16.82
CA ASN A 114 -13.91 -28.01 -17.65
C ASN A 114 -14.40 -26.69 -17.02
N PRO A 115 -14.18 -25.53 -17.66
CA PRO A 115 -14.49 -24.21 -17.08
C PRO A 115 -15.98 -24.03 -16.74
N HIS A 116 -16.87 -24.72 -17.46
CA HIS A 116 -18.32 -24.61 -17.30
C HIS A 116 -18.91 -25.63 -16.32
N SER A 117 -18.09 -26.50 -15.74
CA SER A 117 -18.52 -27.36 -14.64
C SER A 117 -18.83 -26.54 -13.38
N TRP A 118 -19.77 -27.03 -12.59
CA TRP A 118 -20.25 -26.37 -11.38
C TRP A 118 -19.75 -27.09 -10.13
N ILE A 119 -19.42 -26.31 -9.10
CA ILE A 119 -19.20 -26.79 -7.74
C ILE A 119 -20.27 -26.17 -6.83
N ARG A 120 -20.83 -27.00 -5.95
CA ARG A 120 -21.69 -26.54 -4.86
C ARG A 120 -20.81 -26.22 -3.66
N VAL A 121 -20.85 -24.98 -3.19
CA VAL A 121 -20.12 -24.55 -2.01
C VAL A 121 -21.09 -24.38 -0.85
N GLN A 122 -20.82 -25.04 0.26
CA GLN A 122 -21.64 -24.99 1.48
C GLN A 122 -20.81 -24.40 2.62
N GLY A 123 -21.29 -23.31 3.23
CA GLY A 123 -20.65 -22.69 4.38
C GLY A 123 -20.85 -23.52 5.65
N THR A 124 -19.82 -23.55 6.50
CA THR A 124 -19.88 -24.27 7.79
C THR A 124 -19.66 -23.37 9.01
N GLY A 125 -19.23 -22.10 8.82
CA GLY A 125 -19.03 -21.16 9.91
C GLY A 125 -18.02 -21.62 10.98
N ASP A 126 -16.91 -22.24 10.57
CA ASP A 126 -15.89 -22.76 11.49
C ASP A 126 -14.62 -21.91 11.45
N TYR A 127 -14.47 -21.02 12.43
CA TYR A 127 -13.33 -20.09 12.50
C TYR A 127 -11.97 -20.79 12.50
N GLN A 128 -11.81 -21.90 13.23
CA GLN A 128 -10.51 -22.57 13.37
C GLN A 128 -10.06 -23.21 12.05
N SER A 129 -10.97 -23.92 11.39
CA SER A 129 -10.72 -24.45 10.04
C SER A 129 -10.54 -23.32 9.04
N CYS A 130 -11.30 -22.22 9.15
CA CYS A 130 -11.11 -21.07 8.29
C CYS A 130 -9.70 -20.48 8.42
N LEU A 131 -9.23 -20.27 9.65
CA LEU A 131 -7.89 -19.77 9.95
C LEU A 131 -6.81 -20.71 9.41
N GLY A 132 -6.95 -22.02 9.65
CA GLY A 132 -6.02 -23.03 9.16
C GLY A 132 -5.95 -23.05 7.63
N ASN A 133 -7.10 -23.13 6.95
CA ASN A 133 -7.16 -23.18 5.49
C ASN A 133 -6.67 -21.87 4.85
N THR A 134 -7.04 -20.72 5.42
CA THR A 134 -6.57 -19.40 4.93
C THR A 134 -5.06 -19.25 5.11
N SER A 135 -4.49 -19.79 6.18
CA SER A 135 -3.03 -19.76 6.40
C SER A 135 -2.24 -20.49 5.32
N ASN A 136 -2.84 -21.46 4.63
CA ASN A 136 -2.17 -22.27 3.61
C ASN A 136 -1.99 -21.57 2.25
N ILE A 137 -2.58 -20.38 2.06
CA ILE A 137 -2.30 -19.56 0.87
C ILE A 137 -1.02 -18.71 1.05
N PHE A 138 -0.39 -18.76 2.23
CA PHE A 138 0.85 -18.07 2.54
C PHE A 138 1.97 -19.09 2.76
N SER A 139 3.20 -18.75 2.35
CA SER A 139 4.40 -19.51 2.70
C SER A 139 5.24 -18.76 3.71
N PHE A 140 5.49 -19.36 4.88
CA PHE A 140 6.29 -18.76 5.97
C PHE A 140 7.62 -19.49 6.23
N GLN A 141 7.88 -20.60 5.53
CA GLN A 141 9.00 -21.49 5.88
C GLN A 141 10.34 -21.07 5.27
N PHE A 142 10.31 -20.40 4.11
CA PHE A 142 11.50 -20.04 3.35
C PHE A 142 11.71 -18.52 3.40
N CYS A 143 12.89 -18.10 3.84
CA CYS A 143 13.33 -16.71 3.80
C CYS A 143 14.81 -16.65 3.37
N PRO A 144 15.12 -16.04 2.21
CA PRO A 144 16.50 -15.90 1.74
C PRO A 144 17.22 -14.65 2.31
N PHE A 145 16.55 -13.88 3.17
CA PHE A 145 17.02 -12.64 3.78
C PHE A 145 17.14 -12.79 5.30
N SER A 146 17.59 -11.76 6.02
CA SER A 146 17.65 -11.81 7.50
C SER A 146 16.27 -12.01 8.14
N GLN A 147 15.25 -11.42 7.54
CA GLN A 147 13.85 -11.54 7.92
C GLN A 147 12.94 -11.34 6.72
N CYS A 148 11.80 -12.01 6.77
CA CYS A 148 10.79 -11.94 5.74
C CYS A 148 9.41 -11.73 6.36
N SER A 149 8.52 -11.21 5.53
CA SER A 149 7.09 -11.27 5.74
C SER A 149 6.56 -12.69 5.44
N PHE A 150 6.27 -12.96 4.17
CA PHE A 150 5.84 -14.25 3.64
C PHE A 150 6.32 -14.40 2.18
N ASN A 151 6.28 -15.63 1.66
CA ASN A 151 6.74 -16.01 0.32
C ASN A 151 8.20 -15.63 0.02
N GLY A 152 9.06 -15.61 1.04
CA GLY A 152 10.47 -15.27 0.89
C GLY A 152 10.73 -13.80 0.53
N VAL A 153 9.77 -12.90 0.80
CA VAL A 153 9.91 -11.46 0.57
C VAL A 153 10.54 -10.82 1.81
N PHE A 154 11.65 -10.11 1.61
CA PHE A 154 12.27 -9.30 2.66
C PHE A 154 11.29 -8.28 3.22
N GLN A 155 11.24 -8.12 4.54
CA GLN A 155 10.51 -7.03 5.18
C GLN A 155 11.26 -6.60 6.45
N PRO A 156 11.62 -5.31 6.62
CA PRO A 156 12.24 -4.82 7.84
C PRO A 156 11.24 -4.82 9.01
N ASN A 157 11.72 -4.57 10.24
CA ASN A 157 10.80 -4.53 11.38
C ASN A 157 9.80 -3.40 11.24
N ILE A 158 8.55 -3.70 11.61
CA ILE A 158 7.47 -2.71 11.63
C ILE A 158 7.83 -1.60 12.63
N SER A 159 7.76 -0.35 12.18
CA SER A 159 8.01 0.82 13.01
C SER A 159 7.06 1.97 12.68
N GLY A 160 6.82 2.83 13.67
CA GLY A 160 5.90 3.96 13.52
C GLY A 160 4.41 3.57 13.59
N GLY A 161 3.55 4.53 13.23
CA GLY A 161 2.11 4.30 13.11
C GLY A 161 1.71 4.04 11.67
N PHE A 162 0.61 3.31 11.47
CA PHE A 162 0.14 2.91 10.14
C PHE A 162 -1.29 3.39 9.91
N MET A 163 -1.61 3.69 8.65
CA MET A 163 -2.96 3.89 8.19
C MET A 163 -3.35 2.72 7.29
N ALA A 164 -4.38 1.99 7.70
CA ALA A 164 -4.95 0.88 6.94
C ALA A 164 -6.26 1.32 6.27
N PHE A 165 -6.30 1.27 4.94
CA PHE A 165 -7.42 1.79 4.15
C PHE A 165 -7.92 0.75 3.14
N SER A 166 -8.85 1.16 2.27
CA SER A 166 -9.53 0.27 1.32
C SER A 166 -10.24 -0.89 2.04
N ALA A 167 -10.04 -2.14 1.63
CA ALA A 167 -10.75 -3.28 2.23
C ALA A 167 -10.38 -3.55 3.69
N TYR A 168 -9.25 -3.04 4.20
CA TYR A 168 -8.96 -3.06 5.64
C TYR A 168 -10.02 -2.27 6.41
N PHE A 169 -10.30 -1.03 5.99
CA PHE A 169 -11.28 -0.17 6.64
C PHE A 169 -12.69 -0.76 6.60
N PHE A 170 -13.14 -1.21 5.42
CA PHE A 170 -14.51 -1.73 5.28
C PHE A 170 -14.74 -3.01 6.08
N THR A 171 -13.75 -3.90 6.14
CA THR A 171 -13.84 -5.12 6.96
C THR A 171 -13.80 -4.78 8.45
N HIS A 172 -12.86 -3.94 8.89
CA HIS A 172 -12.77 -3.49 10.29
C HIS A 172 -14.06 -2.82 10.75
N SER A 173 -14.60 -1.90 9.95
CA SER A 173 -15.88 -1.23 10.24
C SER A 173 -17.05 -2.22 10.36
N TYR A 174 -17.10 -3.23 9.49
CA TYR A 174 -18.14 -4.26 9.56
C TYR A 174 -18.02 -5.11 10.84
N LEU A 175 -16.80 -5.53 11.20
CA LEU A 175 -16.56 -6.30 12.43
C LEU A 175 -17.02 -5.50 13.65
N GLN A 176 -16.63 -4.23 13.77
CA GLN A 176 -17.03 -3.38 14.90
C GLN A 176 -18.55 -3.18 14.95
N GLN A 177 -19.20 -2.90 13.82
CA GLN A 177 -20.65 -2.67 13.77
C GLN A 177 -21.46 -3.93 14.08
N SER A 178 -21.03 -5.09 13.57
CA SER A 178 -21.77 -6.35 13.71
C SER A 178 -21.63 -6.98 15.10
N THR A 179 -20.48 -6.79 15.75
CA THR A 179 -20.15 -7.39 17.05
C THR A 179 -20.26 -6.41 18.23
N GLY A 180 -20.17 -5.10 17.99
CA GLY A 180 -20.06 -4.09 19.04
C GLY A 180 -18.67 -4.01 19.69
N ILE A 181 -17.69 -4.80 19.23
CA ILE A 181 -16.33 -4.82 19.78
C ILE A 181 -15.54 -3.64 19.20
N ASN A 182 -15.00 -2.79 20.07
CA ASN A 182 -14.11 -1.71 19.67
C ASN A 182 -12.68 -2.25 19.48
N ILE A 183 -12.39 -2.77 18.28
CA ILE A 183 -11.11 -3.37 17.93
C ILE A 183 -9.95 -2.35 17.97
N ARG A 184 -9.07 -2.51 18.96
CA ARG A 184 -7.81 -1.77 19.14
C ARG A 184 -6.59 -2.69 19.31
N THR A 185 -6.81 -3.93 19.76
CA THR A 185 -5.76 -4.94 19.99
C THR A 185 -5.91 -6.11 19.01
N SER A 186 -4.86 -6.90 18.85
CA SER A 186 -4.90 -8.07 17.97
C SER A 186 -5.84 -9.16 18.52
N ALA A 187 -5.91 -9.30 19.85
CA ALA A 187 -6.88 -10.16 20.52
C ALA A 187 -8.34 -9.77 20.26
N GLN A 188 -8.65 -8.46 20.21
CA GLN A 188 -9.99 -7.99 19.88
C GLN A 188 -10.35 -8.20 18.41
N LEU A 189 -9.37 -8.08 17.51
CA LEU A 189 -9.55 -8.43 16.11
C LEU A 189 -9.92 -9.91 15.96
N GLU A 190 -9.19 -10.80 16.65
CA GLU A 190 -9.49 -12.23 16.69
C GLU A 190 -10.88 -12.50 17.27
N GLU A 191 -11.23 -11.89 18.41
CA GLU A 191 -12.54 -12.07 19.05
C GLU A 191 -13.68 -11.65 18.12
N ALA A 192 -13.59 -10.47 17.51
CA ALA A 192 -14.59 -9.97 16.57
C ALA A 192 -14.68 -10.83 15.31
N THR A 193 -13.55 -11.29 14.79
CA THR A 193 -13.49 -12.19 13.63
C THR A 193 -14.18 -13.51 13.93
N LYS A 194 -13.86 -14.14 15.07
CA LYS A 194 -14.48 -15.38 15.52
C LYS A 194 -15.99 -15.22 15.73
N ALA A 195 -16.42 -14.10 16.31
CA ALA A 195 -17.84 -13.80 16.49
C ALA A 195 -18.57 -13.71 15.15
N VAL A 196 -18.00 -13.04 14.14
CA VAL A 196 -18.59 -12.96 12.79
C VAL A 196 -18.58 -14.30 12.08
N CYS A 197 -17.51 -15.08 12.18
CA CYS A 197 -17.43 -16.41 11.55
C CYS A 197 -18.45 -17.41 12.10
N ASN A 198 -18.88 -17.26 13.34
CA ASN A 198 -19.89 -18.10 13.97
C ASN A 198 -21.34 -17.68 13.64
N MET A 199 -21.56 -16.58 12.91
CA MET A 199 -22.90 -16.16 12.51
C MET A 199 -23.42 -16.99 11.33
N THR A 200 -24.72 -17.23 11.33
CA THR A 200 -25.46 -17.71 10.14
C THR A 200 -25.59 -16.60 9.12
N ILE A 201 -25.83 -16.96 7.85
CA ILE A 201 -26.08 -15.96 6.81
C ILE A 201 -27.33 -15.11 7.09
N GLU A 202 -28.33 -15.66 7.77
CA GLU A 202 -29.55 -14.96 8.17
C GLU A 202 -29.26 -13.88 9.22
N GLU A 203 -28.50 -14.21 10.27
CA GLU A 203 -28.08 -13.25 11.30
C GLU A 203 -27.25 -12.11 10.71
N MET A 204 -26.29 -12.45 9.83
CA MET A 204 -25.50 -11.43 9.12
C MET A 204 -26.41 -10.51 8.28
N THR A 205 -27.42 -11.08 7.60
CA THR A 205 -28.36 -10.31 6.77
C THR A 205 -29.23 -9.39 7.62
N LYS A 206 -29.69 -9.85 8.78
CA LYS A 206 -30.46 -9.03 9.72
C LYS A 206 -29.65 -7.85 10.27
N LYS A 207 -28.36 -8.06 10.53
CA LYS A 207 -27.45 -7.02 11.05
C LYS A 207 -27.03 -6.01 9.99
N ALA A 208 -26.90 -6.42 8.74
CA ALA A 208 -26.40 -5.57 7.65
C ALA A 208 -27.10 -5.87 6.31
N PRO A 209 -28.39 -5.53 6.17
CA PRO A 209 -29.18 -5.88 4.99
C PRO A 209 -28.63 -5.26 3.69
N ASP A 210 -28.07 -4.05 3.78
CA ASP A 210 -27.50 -3.32 2.63
C ASP A 210 -26.24 -3.97 2.05
N LEU A 211 -25.61 -4.88 2.81
CA LEU A 211 -24.34 -5.52 2.45
C LEU A 211 -24.52 -6.95 1.95
N LYS A 212 -25.76 -7.40 1.66
CA LYS A 212 -26.12 -8.79 1.33
C LYS A 212 -25.16 -9.50 0.37
N LYS A 213 -24.67 -8.81 -0.67
CA LYS A 213 -23.75 -9.36 -1.67
C LYS A 213 -22.37 -9.74 -1.13
N TYR A 214 -21.94 -9.10 -0.03
CA TYR A 214 -20.60 -9.25 0.55
C TYR A 214 -20.60 -10.08 1.84
N LEU A 215 -21.78 -10.35 2.42
CA LEU A 215 -21.89 -10.98 3.75
C LEU A 215 -21.15 -12.31 3.84
N LYS A 216 -21.28 -13.16 2.80
CA LYS A 216 -20.62 -14.47 2.77
C LYS A 216 -19.09 -14.40 2.91
N ASP A 217 -18.49 -13.28 2.51
CA ASP A 217 -17.05 -13.14 2.42
C ASP A 217 -16.44 -12.46 3.66
N TYR A 218 -17.21 -11.81 4.54
CA TYR A 218 -16.65 -11.03 5.67
C TYR A 218 -15.85 -11.89 6.66
N CYS A 219 -16.30 -13.10 7.00
CA CYS A 219 -15.50 -13.99 7.85
C CYS A 219 -14.17 -14.35 7.17
N ALA A 220 -14.20 -14.76 5.90
CA ALA A 220 -13.00 -15.11 5.13
C ALA A 220 -12.02 -13.93 5.03
N VAL A 221 -12.51 -12.72 4.73
CA VAL A 221 -11.68 -11.52 4.61
C VAL A 221 -11.13 -11.08 5.96
N ALA A 222 -11.90 -11.19 7.05
CA ALA A 222 -11.44 -10.88 8.39
C ALA A 222 -10.33 -11.83 8.86
N VAL A 223 -10.51 -13.14 8.66
CA VAL A 223 -9.47 -14.15 8.92
C VAL A 223 -8.24 -13.91 8.05
N TYR A 224 -8.43 -13.57 6.77
CA TYR A 224 -7.35 -13.23 5.86
C TYR A 224 -6.55 -12.01 6.35
N ILE A 225 -7.23 -10.93 6.77
CA ILE A 225 -6.59 -9.74 7.33
C ILE A 225 -5.83 -10.10 8.62
N GLN A 226 -6.39 -10.94 9.48
CA GLN A 226 -5.73 -11.41 10.69
C GLN A 226 -4.43 -12.16 10.37
N VAL A 227 -4.45 -13.11 9.43
CA VAL A 227 -3.23 -13.82 9.00
C VAL A 227 -2.23 -12.85 8.36
N LEU A 228 -2.70 -12.02 7.42
CA LEU A 228 -1.85 -11.07 6.69
C LEU A 228 -1.15 -10.09 7.63
N MET A 229 -1.86 -9.49 8.59
CA MET A 229 -1.27 -8.51 9.48
C MET A 229 -0.39 -9.16 10.55
N LEU A 230 -0.90 -10.17 11.25
CA LEU A 230 -0.24 -10.71 12.44
C LEU A 230 0.89 -11.69 12.10
N ARG A 231 0.72 -12.49 11.04
CA ARG A 231 1.73 -13.48 10.62
C ARG A 231 2.47 -13.07 9.35
N GLY A 232 1.81 -12.36 8.44
CA GLY A 232 2.42 -11.88 7.20
C GLY A 232 3.32 -10.68 7.43
N TYR A 233 2.77 -9.61 8.00
CA TYR A 233 3.50 -8.37 8.24
C TYR A 233 4.13 -8.28 9.63
N ASN A 234 3.93 -9.29 10.48
CA ASN A 234 4.47 -9.37 11.84
C ASN A 234 4.05 -8.20 12.74
N PHE A 235 2.80 -7.73 12.62
CA PHE A 235 2.21 -6.86 13.65
C PHE A 235 1.95 -7.65 14.93
N ASP A 236 2.59 -7.25 16.02
CA ASP A 236 2.31 -7.72 17.38
C ASP A 236 1.29 -6.83 18.10
N GLU A 237 0.99 -7.13 19.37
CA GLU A 237 0.03 -6.33 20.15
C GLU A 237 0.44 -4.87 20.32
N SER A 238 1.73 -4.56 20.35
CA SER A 238 2.24 -3.21 20.56
C SER A 238 2.16 -2.36 19.29
N SER A 239 2.49 -2.95 18.15
CA SER A 239 2.49 -2.32 16.84
C SER A 239 1.08 -2.26 16.24
N PHE A 240 0.23 -3.25 16.48
CA PHE A 240 -1.16 -3.26 16.01
C PHE A 240 -1.98 -2.10 16.58
N GLN A 241 -1.75 -1.71 17.83
CA GLN A 241 -2.39 -0.55 18.46
C GLN A 241 -2.08 0.77 17.75
N ASN A 242 -0.99 0.83 16.98
CA ASN A 242 -0.60 2.00 16.20
C ASN A 242 -1.19 2.00 14.78
N VAL A 243 -2.06 1.03 14.45
CA VAL A 243 -2.75 0.96 13.16
C VAL A 243 -4.10 1.68 13.25
N ALA A 244 -4.25 2.75 12.46
CA ALA A 244 -5.50 3.46 12.28
C ALA A 244 -6.22 2.97 11.02
N PHE A 245 -7.38 2.34 11.19
CA PHE A 245 -8.25 1.93 10.08
C PHE A 245 -9.06 3.15 9.60
N GLN A 246 -8.74 3.69 8.42
CA GLN A 246 -9.29 4.95 7.93
C GLN A 246 -9.67 4.87 6.45
N LYS A 247 -10.75 5.57 6.06
CA LYS A 247 -11.08 5.82 4.65
C LYS A 247 -10.79 7.24 4.19
N LYS A 248 -10.60 8.16 5.13
CA LYS A 248 -10.40 9.60 4.87
C LYS A 248 -9.33 10.18 5.78
N ALA A 249 -8.60 11.16 5.27
CA ALA A 249 -7.69 12.02 6.01
C ALA A 249 -8.07 13.47 5.69
N GLY A 250 -8.59 14.20 6.69
CA GLY A 250 -9.34 15.43 6.43
C GLY A 250 -10.55 15.16 5.54
N GLU A 251 -10.71 15.95 4.48
CA GLU A 251 -11.83 15.79 3.52
C GLU A 251 -11.52 14.79 2.39
N ALA A 252 -10.26 14.39 2.22
CA ALA A 252 -9.83 13.55 1.11
C ALA A 252 -9.91 12.05 1.44
N SER A 253 -10.34 11.24 0.47
CA SER A 253 -10.23 9.78 0.57
C SER A 253 -8.77 9.35 0.57
N VAL A 254 -8.42 8.42 1.45
CA VAL A 254 -7.06 7.87 1.54
C VAL A 254 -6.86 6.87 0.41
N GLY A 255 -5.77 7.02 -0.33
CA GLY A 255 -5.39 6.15 -1.44
C GLY A 255 -4.25 6.75 -2.26
N TRP A 256 -3.74 5.97 -3.21
CA TRP A 256 -2.59 6.35 -4.04
C TRP A 256 -2.89 7.52 -5.00
N ALA A 257 -4.15 7.78 -5.35
CA ALA A 257 -4.54 8.74 -6.37
C ALA A 257 -4.07 10.18 -6.07
N LEU A 258 -4.18 10.63 -4.82
CA LEU A 258 -3.74 11.97 -4.42
C LEU A 258 -2.21 12.13 -4.50
N GLY A 259 -1.46 11.14 -4.01
CA GLY A 259 0.00 11.13 -4.10
C GLY A 259 0.46 11.13 -5.56
N TYR A 260 -0.20 10.34 -6.41
CA TYR A 260 0.09 10.26 -7.84
C TYR A 260 -0.12 11.60 -8.54
N ILE A 261 -1.28 12.26 -8.36
CA ILE A 261 -1.54 13.56 -9.02
C ILE A 261 -0.57 14.64 -8.55
N LEU A 262 -0.20 14.64 -7.26
CA LEU A 262 0.77 15.59 -6.71
C LEU A 262 2.17 15.37 -7.31
N SER A 263 2.58 14.11 -7.47
CA SER A 263 3.86 13.74 -8.09
C SER A 263 3.93 14.16 -9.56
N VAL A 264 2.94 13.76 -10.38
CA VAL A 264 2.96 14.05 -11.83
C VAL A 264 2.71 15.53 -12.15
N SER A 265 2.06 16.27 -11.25
CA SER A 265 1.84 17.72 -11.40
C SER A 265 3.01 18.56 -10.87
N SER A 266 4.10 17.93 -10.40
CA SER A 266 5.24 18.61 -9.76
C SER A 266 4.84 19.52 -8.59
N LEU A 267 3.79 19.14 -7.87
CA LEU A 267 3.29 19.83 -6.68
C LEU A 267 3.96 19.32 -5.38
N LEU A 268 4.94 18.42 -5.51
CA LEU A 268 5.80 17.92 -4.44
C LEU A 268 7.22 18.44 -4.67
N PRO A 269 7.58 19.63 -4.15
CA PRO A 269 8.91 20.16 -4.34
C PRO A 269 9.93 19.46 -3.42
N ASP A 270 11.10 19.12 -3.96
CA ASP A 270 12.21 18.54 -3.20
C ASP A 270 12.77 19.50 -2.14
N GLU A 271 12.62 20.82 -2.34
CA GLU A 271 13.12 21.88 -1.46
C GLU A 271 11.97 22.81 -1.05
N PRO A 272 11.98 23.36 0.18
CA PRO A 272 10.98 24.34 0.59
C PRO A 272 11.07 25.61 -0.26
N ALA A 273 9.92 26.29 -0.46
CA ALA A 273 9.76 27.43 -1.38
C ALA A 273 10.69 28.65 -1.12
N GLY A 274 11.46 28.66 -0.03
CA GLY A 274 12.42 29.69 0.31
C GLY A 274 13.86 29.47 -0.18
N ILE A 275 14.20 28.30 -0.74
CA ILE A 275 15.58 27.97 -1.17
C ILE A 275 15.63 27.83 -2.70
N ARG A 276 15.15 28.83 -3.43
CA ARG A 276 15.72 29.05 -4.76
C ARG A 276 17.11 29.61 -4.49
N LYS A 277 18.15 28.80 -4.70
CA LYS A 277 19.55 29.27 -4.78
C LYS A 277 19.67 30.23 -5.96
N GLY A 278 19.15 31.45 -5.82
CA GLY A 278 19.59 32.57 -6.63
C GLY A 278 21.07 32.75 -6.37
N LEU A 279 21.84 33.10 -7.41
CA LEU A 279 23.22 33.53 -7.23
C LEU A 279 23.30 34.49 -6.03
N CYS A 280 24.24 34.26 -5.12
CA CYS A 280 24.46 35.13 -3.96
C CYS A 280 24.46 36.60 -4.42
N PRO A 281 23.73 37.52 -3.76
CA PRO A 281 23.61 38.91 -4.25
C PRO A 281 24.95 39.57 -4.56
N ALA A 282 26.00 39.24 -3.79
CA ALA A 282 27.37 39.70 -4.04
C ALA A 282 27.96 39.18 -5.35
N ALA A 283 27.71 37.91 -5.70
CA ALA A 283 28.14 37.33 -6.97
C ALA A 283 27.38 37.96 -8.15
N TRP A 284 26.09 38.22 -7.99
CA TRP A 284 25.27 38.91 -9.01
C TRP A 284 25.74 40.34 -9.27
N ILE A 285 26.00 41.09 -8.21
CA ILE A 285 26.54 42.46 -8.28
C ILE A 285 27.94 42.45 -8.91
N GLY A 286 28.80 41.51 -8.51
CA GLY A 286 30.13 41.35 -9.10
C GLY A 286 30.07 41.07 -10.61
N LEU A 287 29.15 40.22 -11.04
CA LEU A 287 28.96 39.88 -12.46
C LEU A 287 28.45 41.08 -13.27
N LEU A 288 27.56 41.89 -12.70
CA LEU A 288 27.11 43.15 -13.30
C LEU A 288 28.24 44.18 -13.42
N ILE A 289 29.08 44.34 -12.39
CA ILE A 289 30.23 45.25 -12.43
C ILE A 289 31.25 44.79 -13.48
N LEU A 290 31.51 43.48 -13.57
CA LEU A 290 32.41 42.93 -14.58
C LEU A 290 31.88 43.21 -16.00
N LEU A 291 30.58 43.02 -16.22
CA LEU A 291 29.93 43.26 -17.51
C LEU A 291 30.00 44.74 -17.90
N THR A 292 29.77 45.66 -16.96
CA THR A 292 29.86 47.11 -17.24
C THR A 292 31.28 47.54 -17.55
N ILE A 293 32.28 47.02 -16.83
CA ILE A 293 33.70 47.29 -17.12
C ILE A 293 34.07 46.81 -18.53
N LEU A 294 33.63 45.59 -18.92
CA LEU A 294 33.88 45.06 -20.27
C LEU A 294 33.23 45.91 -21.38
N LEU A 295 32.00 46.38 -21.16
CA LEU A 295 31.31 47.28 -22.09
C LEU A 295 32.00 48.64 -22.21
N ILE A 296 32.48 49.21 -21.11
CA ILE A 296 33.24 50.47 -21.13
C ILE A 296 34.59 50.26 -21.84
N ALA A 297 35.31 49.18 -21.54
CA ALA A 297 36.59 48.88 -22.17
C ALA A 297 36.47 48.69 -23.68
N THR A 298 35.44 47.96 -24.14
CA THR A 298 35.15 47.78 -25.57
C THR A 298 34.76 49.09 -26.24
N PHE A 299 33.94 49.93 -25.59
CA PHE A 299 33.60 51.25 -26.11
C PHE A 299 34.83 52.17 -26.22
N CYS A 300 35.67 52.21 -25.19
CA CYS A 300 36.92 52.97 -25.20
C CYS A 300 37.88 52.48 -26.29
N TYR A 301 38.01 51.16 -26.45
CA TYR A 301 38.82 50.56 -27.52
C TYR A 301 38.30 50.97 -28.90
N MET A 302 36.99 50.86 -29.14
CA MET A 302 36.37 51.30 -30.40
C MET A 302 36.57 52.79 -30.66
N ALA A 303 36.42 53.64 -29.64
CA ALA A 303 36.66 55.08 -29.76
C ALA A 303 38.13 55.40 -30.09
N LEU A 304 39.09 54.68 -29.49
CA LEU A 304 40.52 54.83 -29.80
C LEU A 304 40.85 54.38 -31.22
N VAL A 305 40.27 53.28 -31.69
CA VAL A 305 40.45 52.79 -33.07
C VAL A 305 39.88 53.79 -34.08
N ILE A 306 38.68 54.34 -33.83
CA ILE A 306 38.07 55.37 -34.68
C ILE A 306 38.92 56.65 -34.70
N ARG A 307 39.44 57.08 -33.55
CA ARG A 307 40.33 58.25 -33.47
C ARG A 307 41.64 58.04 -34.22
N ARG A 308 42.26 56.86 -34.10
CA ARG A 308 43.46 56.50 -34.88
C ARG A 308 43.18 56.55 -36.38
N LYS A 309 42.11 55.89 -36.84
CA LYS A 309 41.72 55.89 -38.25
C LYS A 309 41.47 57.30 -38.79
N ARG A 310 40.85 58.19 -38.00
CA ARG A 310 40.62 59.58 -38.36
C ARG A 310 41.90 60.44 -38.35
N SER A 311 42.87 60.14 -37.50
CA SER A 311 44.19 60.78 -37.55
C SER A 311 44.99 60.34 -38.77
N ASP A 312 44.89 59.08 -39.18
CA ASP A 312 45.58 58.57 -40.37
C ASP A 312 44.98 59.14 -41.68
N GLU A 313 43.67 59.43 -41.72
CA GLU A 313 43.00 60.10 -42.86
C GLU A 313 43.31 61.61 -42.97
N VAL A 314 43.76 62.26 -41.90
CA VAL A 314 44.10 63.71 -41.89
C VAL A 314 45.58 63.96 -42.26
N VAL A 315 46.39 62.90 -42.33
CA VAL A 315 47.84 62.96 -42.65
C VAL A 315 48.16 62.45 -44.07
N SER A 316 47.13 62.06 -44.86
CA SER A 316 47.24 61.77 -46.29
C SER A 316 46.62 62.86 -47.15
#